data_AF-A0A1Y3RYJ9-F1
#
_entry.id   AF-A0A1Y3RYJ9-F1
#
_cell.length_a   1.000
_cell.length_b   1.000
_cell.length_c   1.000
_cell.angle_alpha   90.00
_cell.angle_beta   90.00
_cell.angle_gamma   90.00
#
_symmetry.space_group_name_H-M   'P 1'
#
loop_
_entity.id
_entity.type
_entity.pdbx_description
1 polymer ?
#
loop_
_entity_poly.entity_id
_entity_poly.type
_entity_poly.pdbx_seq_one_letter_code
_entity_poly.pdbx_strand_id
1 'polypeptide(L)'
;MVCLLGVVLLVAGGGVLLYPKFTAWRYAQGVEKQKETFLQQAEGESPKDHGLEELYQRLQEENRQLFEGHQPQLTDPFSYETSALDLSQYGLEDGIIGFLSAEKMGVELPIYLGASQEHLALGAAHMTQTSYPIGGDNTNC
;
A
#
# COMPACT_ATOMS: atom_id res chain seq x y z
N MET A 1 39.35 25.83 -19.36
CA MET A 1 38.14 26.16 -18.57
C MET A 1 36.85 25.70 -19.25
N VAL A 2 36.62 26.02 -20.53
CA VAL A 2 35.41 25.60 -21.28
C VAL A 2 35.22 24.08 -21.38
N CYS A 3 36.28 23.31 -21.65
CA CYS A 3 36.18 21.85 -21.72
C CYS A 3 35.81 21.22 -20.37
N LEU A 4 36.27 21.79 -19.26
CA LEU A 4 35.96 21.31 -17.91
C LEU A 4 34.48 21.53 -17.58
N LEU A 5 33.95 22.72 -17.89
CA LEU A 5 32.54 23.04 -17.74
C LEU A 5 31.66 22.09 -18.57
N GLY A 6 32.05 21.82 -19.82
CA GLY A 6 31.34 20.90 -20.70
C GLY A 6 31.25 19.48 -20.14
N VAL A 7 32.35 18.96 -19.58
CA VAL A 7 32.36 17.64 -18.93
C VAL A 7 31.45 17.60 -17.71
N VAL A 8 31.46 18.64 -16.86
CA VAL A 8 30.59 18.71 -15.67
C VAL A 8 29.11 18.70 -16.07
N LEU A 9 28.73 19.48 -17.08
CA LEU A 9 27.34 19.52 -17.57
C LEU A 9 26.90 18.18 -18.16
N LEU A 10 27.79 17.50 -18.90
CA LEU A 10 27.51 16.16 -19.44
C LEU A 10 27.29 15.13 -18.33
N VAL A 11 28.12 15.13 -17.29
CA VAL A 11 27.97 14.23 -16.14
C VAL A 11 26.70 14.55 -15.36
N ALA A 12 26.41 15.83 -15.12
CA ALA A 12 25.18 16.24 -14.44
C ALA A 12 23.93 15.83 -15.23
N GLY A 13 23.91 16.07 -16.55
CA GLY A 13 22.83 15.66 -17.42
C GLY A 13 22.65 14.14 -17.46
N GLY A 14 23.76 13.39 -17.57
CA GLY A 14 23.74 11.93 -17.48
C GLY A 14 23.18 11.43 -16.14
N GLY A 15 23.55 12.08 -15.04
CA GLY A 15 23.02 11.79 -13.70
C GLY A 15 21.50 11.99 -13.61
N VAL A 16 20.98 13.11 -14.13
CA VAL A 16 19.54 13.38 -14.15
C VAL A 16 18.77 12.34 -14.99
N LEU A 17 19.31 11.92 -16.13
CA LEU A 17 18.68 10.90 -16.98
C LEU A 17 18.65 9.51 -16.33
N LEU A 18 19.66 9.18 -15.52
CA LEU A 18 19.75 7.89 -14.84
C LEU A 18 19.01 7.86 -13.50
N TYR A 19 18.78 9.01 -12.88
CA TYR A 19 18.08 9.14 -11.60
C TYR A 19 16.77 8.33 -11.51
N PRO A 20 15.79 8.46 -12.43
CA PRO A 20 14.51 7.73 -12.29
C PRO A 20 14.66 6.21 -12.36
N LYS A 21 15.64 5.70 -13.14
CA LYS A 21 15.89 4.25 -13.20
C LYS A 21 16.50 3.73 -11.91
N PHE A 22 17.45 4.48 -11.35
CA PHE A 22 18.10 4.12 -10.10
C PHE A 22 17.12 4.14 -8.92
N THR A 23 16.28 5.17 -8.83
CA THR A 23 15.26 5.25 -7.77
C THR A 23 14.20 4.17 -7.91
N ALA A 24 13.72 3.89 -9.14
CA ALA A 24 12.76 2.82 -9.39
C ALA A 24 13.33 1.44 -9.01
N TRP A 25 14.57 1.15 -9.39
CA TRP A 25 15.23 -0.11 -9.00
C TRP A 25 15.36 -0.24 -7.48
N ARG A 26 15.78 0.83 -6.79
CA ARG A 26 15.90 0.82 -5.34
C ARG A 26 14.56 0.68 -4.64
N TYR A 27 13.50 1.29 -5.19
CA TYR A 27 12.13 1.15 -4.70
C TYR A 27 11.64 -0.30 -4.85
N ALA A 28 11.82 -0.90 -6.04
CA ALA A 28 11.40 -2.28 -6.30
C ALA A 28 12.05 -3.29 -5.33
N GLN A 29 13.33 -3.13 -5.00
CA GLN A 29 13.97 -3.97 -3.97
C GLN A 29 13.37 -3.78 -2.58
N GLY A 30 12.93 -2.57 -2.25
CA GLY A 30 12.24 -2.29 -0.99
C GLY A 30 10.89 -3.00 -0.92
N VAL A 31 10.10 -2.91 -1.99
CA VAL A 31 8.78 -3.57 -2.10
C VAL A 31 8.90 -5.09 -2.01
N GLU A 32 9.88 -5.68 -2.69
CA GLU A 32 10.11 -7.13 -2.62
C GLU A 32 10.36 -7.59 -1.17
N LYS A 33 11.21 -6.86 -0.45
CA LYS A 33 11.46 -7.15 0.97
C LYS A 33 10.21 -6.99 1.84
N GLN A 34 9.40 -5.95 1.60
CA GLN A 34 8.13 -5.77 2.32
C GLN A 34 7.17 -6.92 2.07
N LYS A 35 7.12 -7.42 0.82
CA LYS A 35 6.29 -8.55 0.43
C LYS A 35 6.75 -9.85 1.09
N GLU A 36 8.06 -10.10 1.13
CA GLU A 36 8.62 -11.24 1.86
C GLU A 36 8.25 -11.20 3.35
N THR A 37 8.40 -10.04 4.00
CA THR A 37 7.99 -9.87 5.42
C THR A 37 6.49 -10.10 5.60
N PHE A 38 5.65 -9.52 4.73
CA PHE A 38 4.20 -9.70 4.78
C PHE A 38 3.81 -11.17 4.62
N LEU A 39 4.41 -11.90 3.66
CA LEU A 39 4.16 -13.33 3.49
C LEU A 39 4.62 -14.12 4.71
N GLN A 40 5.75 -13.77 5.34
CA GLN A 40 6.18 -14.40 6.59
C GLN A 40 5.20 -14.13 7.75
N GLN A 41 4.61 -12.93 7.83
CA GLN A 41 3.59 -12.59 8.82
C GLN A 41 2.26 -13.33 8.55
N ALA A 42 1.91 -13.50 7.27
CA ALA A 42 0.67 -14.16 6.85
C ALA A 42 0.75 -15.69 6.91
N GLU A 43 1.90 -16.28 6.57
CA GLU A 43 2.14 -17.74 6.52
C GLU A 43 2.80 -18.29 7.79
N GLY A 44 3.32 -17.42 8.66
CA GLY A 44 4.10 -17.80 9.84
C GLY A 44 3.32 -18.69 10.82
N GLU A 45 3.71 -19.96 10.87
CA GLU A 45 3.21 -21.04 11.74
C GLU A 45 3.31 -20.72 13.24
N SER A 46 2.36 -19.95 13.77
CA SER A 46 2.11 -19.87 15.21
C SER A 46 0.62 -20.09 15.50
N PRO A 47 0.23 -20.55 16.70
CA PRO A 47 -1.16 -20.85 17.08
C PRO A 47 -2.12 -19.63 17.07
N LYS A 48 -1.71 -18.51 16.46
CA LYS A 48 -2.47 -17.28 16.21
C LYS A 48 -3.28 -17.33 14.90
N ASP A 49 -3.62 -18.52 14.42
CA ASP A 49 -4.52 -18.75 13.27
C ASP A 49 -5.86 -17.97 13.41
N HIS A 50 -6.24 -17.63 14.64
CA HIS A 50 -7.42 -16.83 14.93
C HIS A 50 -7.35 -15.36 14.46
N GLY A 51 -6.17 -14.74 14.40
CA GLY A 51 -6.06 -13.30 14.15
C GLY A 51 -6.42 -12.91 12.72
N LEU A 52 -5.88 -13.61 11.73
CA LEU A 52 -6.14 -13.31 10.31
C LEU A 52 -7.54 -13.73 9.88
N GLU A 53 -8.07 -14.84 10.41
CA GLU A 53 -9.46 -15.23 10.19
C GLU A 53 -10.44 -14.23 10.85
N GLU A 54 -10.16 -13.79 12.08
CA GLU A 54 -10.94 -12.73 12.75
C GLU A 54 -10.88 -11.42 11.97
N LEU A 55 -9.70 -11.03 11.49
CA LEU A 55 -9.52 -9.89 10.62
C LEU A 55 -10.37 -10.03 9.36
N TYR A 56 -10.28 -11.16 8.66
CA TYR A 56 -11.03 -11.40 7.44
C TYR A 56 -12.55 -11.30 7.66
N GLN A 57 -13.07 -11.92 8.72
CA GLN A 57 -14.47 -11.82 9.11
C GLN A 57 -14.88 -10.39 9.46
N ARG A 58 -14.01 -9.64 10.16
CA ARG A 58 -14.23 -8.23 10.46
C ARG A 58 -14.32 -7.40 9.19
N LEU A 59 -13.40 -7.58 8.24
CA LEU A 59 -13.39 -6.86 6.96
C LEU A 59 -14.64 -7.16 6.13
N GLN A 60 -15.12 -8.40 6.13
CA GLN A 60 -16.37 -8.77 5.46
C GLN A 60 -17.57 -8.05 6.08
N GLU A 61 -17.64 -7.99 7.41
CA GLU A 61 -18.72 -7.31 8.12
C GLU A 61 -18.70 -5.79 7.87
N GLU A 62 -17.53 -5.16 7.92
CA GLU A 62 -17.36 -3.75 7.59
C GLU A 62 -17.80 -3.46 6.14
N ASN A 63 -17.42 -4.30 5.18
CA ASN A 63 -17.85 -4.16 3.78
C ASN A 63 -19.38 -4.22 3.64
N ARG A 64 -20.02 -5.15 4.35
CA ARG A 64 -21.49 -5.27 4.38
C ARG A 64 -22.13 -3.99 4.92
N GLN A 65 -21.63 -3.47 6.04
CA GLN A 65 -22.14 -2.26 6.68
C GLN A 65 -21.94 -1.02 5.81
N LEU A 66 -20.80 -0.91 5.11
CA LEU A 66 -20.53 0.19 4.17
C LEU A 66 -21.52 0.18 3.00
N PHE A 67 -21.85 -0.99 2.47
CA PHE A 67 -22.83 -1.13 1.40
C PHE A 67 -24.26 -0.81 1.90
N GLU A 68 -24.73 -1.47 2.96
CA GLU A 68 -26.07 -1.28 3.50
C GLU A 68 -26.30 0.17 3.98
N GLY A 69 -25.28 0.74 4.62
CA GLY A 69 -25.29 2.13 5.10
C GLY A 69 -25.07 3.17 4.01
N HIS A 70 -24.76 2.78 2.78
CA HIS A 70 -24.41 3.66 1.66
C HIS A 70 -23.28 4.65 2.00
N GLN A 71 -22.21 4.15 2.64
CA GLN A 71 -21.01 4.91 3.02
C GLN A 71 -21.32 6.18 3.85
N PRO A 72 -22.03 6.04 4.99
CA PRO A 72 -22.59 7.18 5.72
C PRO A 72 -21.53 8.09 6.35
N GLN A 73 -20.30 7.61 6.48
CA GLN A 73 -19.18 8.34 7.08
C GLN A 73 -18.37 9.16 6.06
N LEU A 74 -18.64 9.02 4.75
CA LEU A 74 -18.03 9.81 3.68
C LEU A 74 -18.66 11.23 3.62
N THR A 75 -18.62 11.93 4.75
CA THR A 75 -19.28 13.22 4.96
C THR A 75 -18.32 14.40 4.95
N ASP A 76 -17.05 14.15 5.28
CA ASP A 76 -15.97 15.12 5.25
C ASP A 76 -14.96 14.80 4.14
N PRO A 77 -14.36 15.80 3.48
CA PRO A 77 -13.38 15.61 2.41
C PRO A 77 -12.12 14.83 2.76
N PHE A 78 -11.82 14.57 4.04
CA PHE A 78 -10.62 13.84 4.49
C PHE A 78 -10.97 12.59 5.31
N SER A 79 -12.26 12.22 5.37
CA SER A 79 -12.73 11.03 6.09
C SER A 79 -12.09 9.71 5.63
N TYR A 80 -11.47 9.69 4.44
CA TYR A 80 -10.78 8.55 3.84
C TYR A 80 -9.31 8.38 4.29
N GLU A 81 -8.73 9.35 5.02
CA GLU A 81 -7.30 9.36 5.33
C GLU A 81 -6.94 8.43 6.50
N THR A 82 -7.87 8.26 7.44
CA THR A 82 -7.63 7.54 8.69
C THR A 82 -8.37 6.21 8.69
N SER A 83 -7.64 5.13 8.97
CA SER A 83 -8.22 3.81 9.22
C SER A 83 -8.66 3.69 10.68
N ALA A 84 -9.86 3.15 10.91
CA ALA A 84 -10.29 2.73 12.24
C ALA A 84 -9.67 1.39 12.66
N LEU A 85 -9.11 0.66 11.70
CA LEU A 85 -8.53 -0.66 11.89
C LEU A 85 -7.00 -0.58 12.01
N ASP A 86 -6.46 -1.18 13.07
CA ASP A 86 -5.04 -1.32 13.32
C ASP A 86 -4.61 -2.76 13.04
N LEU A 87 -3.88 -2.94 11.94
CA LEU A 87 -3.48 -4.25 11.44
C LEU A 87 -2.43 -4.94 12.32
N SER A 88 -1.70 -4.19 13.14
CA SER A 88 -0.70 -4.76 14.05
C SER A 88 -1.35 -5.70 15.10
N GLN A 89 -2.61 -5.44 15.45
CA GLN A 89 -3.39 -6.28 16.37
C GLN A 89 -3.65 -7.68 15.81
N TYR A 90 -3.60 -7.81 14.48
CA TYR A 90 -3.83 -9.04 13.74
C TYR A 90 -2.55 -9.70 13.23
N GLY A 91 -1.38 -9.21 13.66
CA GLY A 91 -0.07 -9.77 13.29
C GLY A 91 0.56 -9.17 12.03
N LEU A 92 -0.06 -8.16 11.43
CA LEU A 92 0.47 -7.42 10.29
C LEU A 92 1.08 -6.10 10.77
N GLU A 93 2.30 -6.18 11.31
CA GLU A 93 2.96 -5.07 12.01
C GLU A 93 3.33 -3.89 11.10
N ASP A 94 3.55 -4.15 9.82
CA ASP A 94 3.97 -3.12 8.85
C ASP A 94 2.81 -2.25 8.32
N GLY A 95 1.57 -2.50 8.77
CA GLY A 95 0.39 -1.74 8.34
C GLY A 95 -0.03 -2.00 6.89
N ILE A 96 0.50 -3.06 6.27
CA ILE A 96 0.21 -3.46 4.90
C ILE A 96 -0.91 -4.51 4.92
N ILE A 97 -2.01 -4.25 4.20
CA ILE A 97 -3.12 -5.21 4.07
C ILE A 97 -2.91 -6.20 2.92
N GLY A 98 -2.07 -5.84 1.95
CA GLY A 98 -1.76 -6.66 0.79
C GLY A 98 -0.94 -5.90 -0.25
N PHE A 99 -0.81 -6.48 -1.44
CA PHE A 99 -0.03 -5.91 -2.54
C PHE A 99 -0.89 -5.79 -3.80
N LEU A 100 -0.77 -4.65 -4.47
CA LEU A 100 -1.35 -4.42 -5.78
C LEU A 100 -0.28 -4.68 -6.84
N SER A 101 -0.59 -5.53 -7.83
CA SER A 101 0.27 -5.78 -8.98
C SER A 101 -0.44 -5.41 -10.28
N ALA A 102 0.25 -4.63 -11.12
CA ALA A 102 -0.20 -4.23 -12.44
C ALA A 102 0.88 -4.53 -13.48
N GLU A 103 0.89 -5.77 -13.98
CA GLU A 103 1.93 -6.33 -14.87
C GLU A 103 2.20 -5.46 -16.10
N LYS A 104 1.15 -4.94 -16.76
CA LYS A 104 1.29 -4.10 -17.96
C LYS A 104 2.03 -2.79 -17.70
N MET A 105 2.01 -2.30 -16.46
CA MET A 105 2.74 -1.11 -16.05
C MET A 105 4.08 -1.47 -15.37
N GLY A 106 4.32 -2.75 -15.08
CA GLY A 106 5.49 -3.19 -14.30
C GLY A 106 5.50 -2.62 -12.88
N VAL A 107 4.32 -2.45 -12.28
CA VAL A 107 4.14 -1.84 -10.96
C VAL A 107 3.69 -2.90 -9.96
N GLU A 108 4.36 -2.92 -8.81
CA GLU A 108 3.94 -3.64 -7.61
C GLU A 108 4.04 -2.68 -6.42
N LEU A 109 2.97 -2.56 -5.64
CA LEU A 109 2.87 -1.60 -4.54
C LEU A 109 2.27 -2.27 -3.30
N PRO A 110 2.81 -2.02 -2.09
CA PRO A 110 2.10 -2.34 -0.86
C PRO A 110 0.83 -1.46 -0.74
N ILE A 111 -0.21 -2.02 -0.14
CA ILE A 111 -1.48 -1.33 0.15
C ILE A 111 -1.54 -1.03 1.65
N TYR A 112 -1.57 0.25 2.00
CA TYR A 112 -1.76 0.74 3.36
C TYR A 112 -3.22 1.14 3.62
N LEU A 113 -3.70 1.02 4.85
CA LEU A 113 -5.05 1.46 5.21
C LEU A 113 -5.12 2.95 5.52
N GLY A 114 -5.99 3.68 4.83
CA GLY A 114 -6.13 5.13 4.96
C GLY A 114 -5.26 5.88 3.95
N ALA A 115 -5.88 6.74 3.13
CA ALA A 115 -5.20 7.50 2.10
C ALA A 115 -4.56 8.80 2.62
N SER A 116 -3.79 8.68 3.70
CA SER A 116 -3.00 9.76 4.26
C SER A 116 -1.80 10.12 3.36
N GLN A 117 -1.27 11.34 3.51
CA GLN A 117 -0.08 11.76 2.77
C GLN A 117 1.15 10.88 3.04
N GLU A 118 1.26 10.36 4.26
CA GLU A 118 2.33 9.44 4.66
C GLU A 118 2.22 8.11 3.89
N HIS A 119 1.02 7.50 3.87
CA HIS A 119 0.80 6.24 3.17
C HIS A 119 0.95 6.38 1.65
N LEU A 120 0.44 7.46 1.05
CA LEU A 120 0.60 7.75 -0.37
C LEU A 120 2.06 7.98 -0.79
N ALA A 121 2.94 8.38 0.14
CA ALA A 121 4.38 8.50 -0.12
C ALA A 121 5.10 7.14 -0.11
N LEU A 122 4.51 6.11 0.50
CA LEU A 122 5.09 4.78 0.63
C LEU A 122 4.60 3.80 -0.45
N GLY A 123 3.33 3.87 -0.83
CA GLY A 123 2.74 2.95 -1.80
C GLY A 123 1.30 3.29 -2.17
N ALA A 124 0.51 2.26 -2.47
CA ALA A 124 -0.92 2.41 -2.65
C ALA A 124 -1.59 2.58 -1.28
N ALA A 125 -2.69 3.32 -1.24
CA ALA A 125 -3.45 3.53 -0.02
C ALA A 125 -4.93 3.27 -0.27
N HIS A 126 -5.54 2.49 0.63
CA HIS A 126 -6.97 2.25 0.66
C HIS A 126 -7.69 3.51 1.14
N MET A 127 -8.66 3.97 0.35
CA MET A 127 -9.53 5.07 0.76
C MET A 127 -10.49 4.54 1.83
N THR A 128 -10.31 4.94 3.09
CA THR A 128 -11.23 4.47 4.13
C THR A 128 -12.63 5.00 3.85
N GLN A 129 -13.65 4.32 4.39
CA GLN A 129 -15.06 4.45 3.98
C GLN A 129 -15.42 3.86 2.61
N THR A 130 -14.48 3.21 1.92
CA THR A 130 -14.76 2.30 0.80
C THR A 130 -14.57 0.83 1.23
N SER A 131 -15.03 -0.12 0.41
CA SER A 131 -14.86 -1.53 0.75
C SER A 131 -13.38 -1.89 0.87
N TYR A 132 -13.02 -2.71 1.84
CA TYR A 132 -11.68 -3.28 1.98
C TYR A 132 -11.36 -4.23 0.81
N PRO A 133 -10.08 -4.35 0.41
CA PRO A 133 -9.62 -5.06 -0.80
C PRO A 133 -9.63 -6.60 -0.66
N ILE A 134 -10.74 -7.16 -0.20
CA ILE A 134 -10.97 -8.61 -0.04
C ILE A 134 -11.97 -9.18 -1.06
N GLY A 135 -12.51 -8.34 -1.93
CA GLY A 135 -13.55 -8.69 -2.91
C GLY A 135 -14.89 -9.03 -2.27
N GLY A 136 -15.76 -9.68 -3.05
CA GLY A 136 -17.12 -10.07 -2.63
C GLY A 136 -18.22 -9.26 -3.34
N ASP A 137 -19.45 -9.76 -3.26
CA ASP A 137 -20.60 -9.09 -3.86
C ASP A 137 -20.89 -7.75 -3.15
N ASN A 138 -21.40 -6.78 -3.91
CA ASN A 138 -21.73 -5.45 -3.41
C ASN A 138 -20.55 -4.70 -2.76
N THR A 139 -19.31 -4.99 -3.21
CA THR A 139 -18.10 -4.28 -2.76
C THR A 139 -17.52 -3.39 -3.86
N ASN A 140 -16.95 -2.26 -3.46
CA ASN A 140 -16.16 -1.39 -4.33
C ASN A 140 -15.03 -0.75 -3.51
N CYS A 141 -13.80 -1.12 -3.85
CA CYS A 141 -12.56 -0.73 -3.19
C CYS A 141 -11.80 0.29 -4.05
#